data_AF-A0A917GMC6-F1
#
_entry.id   AF-A0A917GMC6-F1
#
_cell.length_a   1.000
_cell.length_b   1.000
_cell.length_c   1.000
_cell.angle_alpha   90.00
_cell.angle_beta   90.00
_cell.angle_gamma   90.00
#
_symmetry.space_group_name_H-M   'P 1'
#
loop_
_entity.id
_entity.type
_entity.pdbx_description
1 polymer ?
#
loop_
_entity_poly.entity_id
_entity_poly.type
_entity_poly.pdbx_seq_one_letter_code
_entity_poly.pdbx_strand_id
1 'polypeptide(L)'
;MSPVALTIGIVGLPNVGKSTLFNALTRNTVLAANYPFATIEPNIGVVNLPDPRLDRLAEIFGSERILPATVSFVDIAGIVKGASEGEGLGNQFLANIREAQAIAQVVRAFDDPDVIHVDGKIDPASDMETINTELILADLQTLENAIPRLEKQVKIKKADPAKLAAMQQAQAVLERGDTVFGVAEKEKLDVEQLRDLSLLTAKPFIYVFNADDGVLADPARQQELRDLVAPADAVFLDAKLESELVELDEEEAREMLEMSGQDEAGLDKLARVGFHTLGLQTYLTAGPKESRAWTIPVGATAPQAAGVIHTDFERGFIKAEIVSFEDLDAAGSMAEAKAAGKVRMEGKDYVMRDGDVVEFRFNV
;
A
#
# COMPACT_ATOMS: atom_id res chain seq x y z
N MET A 1 -11.76 1.12 17.53
CA MET A 1 -11.75 1.87 16.26
C MET A 1 -12.05 0.84 15.18
N SER A 2 -13.01 1.07 14.29
CA SER A 2 -13.04 0.29 13.05
C SER A 2 -11.64 0.38 12.43
N PRO A 3 -11.08 -0.71 11.88
CA PRO A 3 -9.86 -0.58 11.11
C PRO A 3 -10.22 0.40 9.99
N VAL A 4 -9.71 1.62 10.07
CA VAL A 4 -9.63 2.48 8.89
C VAL A 4 -8.77 1.64 7.96
N ALA A 5 -9.40 1.07 6.93
CA ALA A 5 -8.70 0.25 5.96
C ALA A 5 -7.50 1.08 5.50
N LEU A 6 -6.30 0.53 5.64
CA LEU A 6 -5.11 1.23 5.19
C LEU A 6 -5.27 1.43 3.67
N THR A 7 -5.30 2.69 3.25
CA THR A 7 -5.58 3.06 1.86
C THR A 7 -4.36 3.66 1.19
N ILE A 8 -4.26 3.37 -0.10
CA ILE A 8 -3.26 3.95 -1.01
C ILE A 8 -3.99 4.91 -1.94
N GLY A 9 -3.60 6.18 -1.93
CA GLY A 9 -4.19 7.20 -2.78
C GLY A 9 -3.58 7.17 -4.18
N ILE A 10 -4.39 6.93 -5.21
CA ILE A 10 -3.94 6.96 -6.60
C ILE A 10 -3.97 8.39 -7.13
N VAL A 11 -2.82 8.90 -7.54
CA VAL A 11 -2.64 10.24 -8.14
C VAL A 11 -1.99 10.11 -9.51
N GLY A 12 -2.15 11.11 -10.37
CA GLY A 12 -1.56 11.12 -11.70
C GLY A 12 -2.02 12.34 -12.50
N LEU A 13 -1.23 12.70 -13.50
CA LEU A 13 -1.60 13.76 -14.44
C LEU A 13 -2.77 13.31 -15.33
N PRO A 14 -3.46 14.23 -16.01
CA PRO A 14 -4.44 13.84 -17.04
C PRO A 14 -3.82 12.92 -18.09
N ASN A 15 -4.60 11.96 -18.57
CA ASN A 15 -4.24 11.04 -19.68
C ASN A 15 -3.06 10.09 -19.43
N VAL A 16 -2.66 9.86 -18.17
CA VAL A 16 -1.62 8.86 -17.83
C VAL A 16 -2.14 7.42 -17.69
N GLY A 17 -3.45 7.21 -17.83
CA GLY A 17 -4.11 5.90 -17.64
C GLY A 17 -4.63 5.63 -16.23
N LYS A 18 -4.63 6.63 -15.34
CA LYS A 18 -5.14 6.54 -13.96
C LYS A 18 -6.57 5.96 -13.88
N SER A 19 -7.50 6.48 -14.69
CA SER A 19 -8.89 6.01 -14.68
C SER A 19 -9.03 4.58 -15.20
N THR A 20 -8.23 4.19 -16.20
CA THR A 20 -8.19 2.81 -16.72
C THR A 20 -7.71 1.86 -15.63
N LEU A 21 -6.60 2.19 -14.97
CA LEU A 21 -6.07 1.43 -13.84
C LEU A 21 -7.10 1.31 -12.71
N PHE A 22 -7.74 2.42 -12.33
CA PHE A 22 -8.75 2.41 -11.28
C PHE A 22 -10.00 1.60 -11.63
N ASN A 23 -10.42 1.62 -12.90
CA ASN A 23 -11.51 0.78 -13.37
C ASN A 23 -11.16 -0.71 -13.28
N ALA A 24 -9.92 -1.09 -13.60
CA ALA A 24 -9.45 -2.47 -13.42
C ALA A 24 -9.49 -2.88 -11.93
N LEU A 25 -9.02 -1.99 -11.03
CA LEU A 25 -9.06 -2.21 -9.57
C LEU A 25 -10.49 -2.39 -9.04
N THR A 26 -11.42 -1.51 -9.44
CA THR A 26 -12.82 -1.54 -8.97
C THR A 26 -13.62 -2.73 -9.51
N ARG A 27 -13.34 -3.18 -10.74
CA ARG A 27 -13.96 -4.40 -11.27
C ARG A 27 -13.47 -5.66 -10.56
N ASN A 28 -12.18 -5.71 -10.22
CA ASN A 28 -11.62 -6.78 -9.39
C ASN A 28 -12.28 -6.79 -7.99
N THR A 29 -12.63 -5.61 -7.46
CA THR A 29 -13.37 -5.48 -6.20
C THR A 29 -14.74 -6.18 -6.21
N VAL A 30 -15.47 -6.12 -7.33
CA VAL A 30 -16.78 -6.79 -7.48
C VAL A 30 -16.62 -8.31 -7.37
N LEU A 31 -15.53 -8.85 -7.91
CA LEU A 31 -15.19 -10.27 -7.78
C LEU A 31 -14.74 -10.63 -6.35
N ALA A 32 -14.10 -9.69 -5.65
CA ALA A 32 -13.65 -9.84 -4.26
C ALA A 32 -14.77 -9.65 -3.20
N ALA A 33 -16.00 -9.33 -3.58
CA ALA A 33 -17.08 -8.85 -2.70
C ALA A 33 -17.73 -9.91 -1.76
N ASN A 34 -16.94 -10.82 -1.18
CA ASN A 34 -17.35 -11.71 -0.10
C ASN A 34 -17.32 -11.04 1.30
N TYR A 35 -17.14 -9.71 1.38
CA TYR A 35 -17.02 -8.97 2.65
C TYR A 35 -18.37 -8.34 3.08
N PRO A 36 -19.10 -8.89 4.07
CA PRO A 36 -20.50 -8.55 4.33
C PRO A 36 -20.77 -7.17 4.97
N PHE A 37 -19.76 -6.32 5.15
CA PHE A 37 -19.88 -5.09 5.95
C PHE A 37 -19.14 -3.86 5.39
N ALA A 38 -18.55 -3.94 4.19
CA ALA A 38 -17.90 -2.79 3.57
C ALA A 38 -18.88 -2.02 2.69
N THR A 39 -19.27 -0.81 3.09
CA THR A 39 -19.76 0.18 2.13
C THR A 39 -18.57 0.57 1.27
N ILE A 40 -18.47 0.03 0.06
CA ILE A 40 -17.43 0.44 -0.88
C ILE A 40 -17.87 1.79 -1.45
N GLU A 41 -17.14 2.85 -1.10
CA GLU A 41 -17.36 4.16 -1.68
C GLU A 41 -17.01 4.12 -3.18
N PRO A 42 -17.69 4.90 -4.05
CA PRO A 42 -17.53 4.82 -5.51
C PRO A 42 -16.09 5.01 -6.02
N ASN A 43 -15.23 5.58 -5.19
CA ASN A 43 -13.84 5.90 -5.43
C ASN A 43 -12.88 4.98 -4.65
N ILE A 44 -13.31 3.82 -4.15
CA ILE A 44 -12.45 2.82 -3.53
C ILE A 44 -12.42 1.54 -4.38
N GLY A 45 -11.23 1.15 -4.82
CA GLY A 45 -10.93 -0.17 -5.37
C GLY A 45 -10.23 -1.03 -4.32
N VAL A 46 -10.55 -2.31 -4.28
CA VAL A 46 -9.95 -3.32 -3.40
C VAL A 46 -9.41 -4.45 -4.27
N VAL A 47 -8.17 -4.85 -4.00
CA VAL A 47 -7.50 -5.97 -4.68
C VAL A 47 -7.13 -7.01 -3.65
N ASN A 48 -7.35 -8.28 -3.99
CA ASN A 48 -6.87 -9.39 -3.18
C ASN A 48 -5.35 -9.49 -3.31
N LEU A 49 -4.65 -9.67 -2.20
CA LEU A 49 -3.24 -10.01 -2.21
C LEU A 49 -3.10 -11.48 -2.61
N PRO A 50 -2.46 -11.81 -3.74
CA PRO A 50 -2.22 -13.20 -4.12
C PRO A 50 -1.34 -13.87 -3.08
N ASP A 51 -1.79 -15.02 -2.56
CA ASP A 51 -1.08 -15.75 -1.52
C ASP A 51 -1.24 -17.26 -1.72
N PRO A 52 -0.26 -17.94 -2.37
CA PRO A 52 -0.34 -19.38 -2.66
C PRO A 52 -0.34 -20.24 -1.38
N ARG A 53 0.00 -19.66 -0.22
CA ARG A 53 -0.06 -20.37 1.07
C ARG A 53 -1.50 -20.73 1.43
N LEU A 54 -2.48 -19.94 0.98
CA LEU A 54 -3.88 -20.17 1.31
C LEU A 54 -4.46 -21.39 0.59
N ASP A 55 -4.13 -21.58 -0.69
CA ASP A 55 -4.52 -22.78 -1.45
C ASP A 55 -3.94 -24.03 -0.78
N ARG A 56 -2.66 -23.95 -0.40
CA ARG A 56 -2.00 -25.07 0.27
C ARG A 56 -2.61 -25.38 1.63
N LEU A 57 -2.98 -24.37 2.41
CA LEU A 57 -3.70 -24.57 3.66
C LEU A 57 -5.11 -25.13 3.43
N ALA A 58 -5.80 -24.70 2.38
CA ALA A 58 -7.10 -25.25 2.02
C ALA A 58 -7.03 -26.74 1.69
N GLU A 59 -5.97 -27.18 1.01
CA GLU A 59 -5.70 -28.61 0.77
C GLU A 59 -5.44 -29.38 2.08
N ILE A 60 -4.59 -28.86 2.97
CA ILE A 60 -4.22 -29.52 4.23
C ILE A 60 -5.43 -29.65 5.18
N PHE A 61 -6.27 -28.61 5.25
CA PHE A 61 -7.38 -28.54 6.21
C PHE A 61 -8.75 -28.89 5.62
N GLY A 62 -8.84 -29.11 4.31
CA GLY A 62 -10.10 -29.32 3.61
C GLY A 62 -11.03 -28.10 3.72
N SER A 63 -10.48 -26.89 3.54
CA SER A 63 -11.24 -25.65 3.70
C SER A 63 -12.28 -25.47 2.58
N GLU A 64 -13.50 -25.11 2.96
CA GLU A 64 -14.58 -24.79 2.01
C GLU A 64 -14.36 -23.46 1.27
N ARG A 65 -13.58 -22.53 1.85
CA ARG A 65 -13.39 -21.17 1.34
C ARG A 65 -11.96 -20.68 1.54
N ILE A 66 -11.49 -19.85 0.63
CA ILE A 66 -10.23 -19.13 0.74
C ILE A 66 -10.53 -17.63 0.85
N LEU A 67 -9.93 -16.98 1.86
CA LEU A 67 -10.15 -15.56 2.15
C LEU A 67 -8.80 -14.83 2.18
N PRO A 68 -8.36 -14.26 1.04
CA PRO A 68 -7.10 -13.54 0.97
C PRO A 68 -7.14 -12.21 1.73
N ALA A 69 -5.96 -11.71 2.10
CA ALA A 69 -5.81 -10.33 2.56
C ALA A 69 -6.10 -9.37 1.40
N THR A 70 -6.45 -8.13 1.71
CA THR A 70 -6.78 -7.14 0.68
C THR A 70 -6.00 -5.84 0.86
N VAL A 71 -5.81 -5.14 -0.25
CA VAL A 71 -5.26 -3.77 -0.29
C VAL A 71 -6.31 -2.85 -0.89
N SER A 72 -6.54 -1.71 -0.23
CA SER A 72 -7.50 -0.71 -0.67
C SER A 72 -6.78 0.45 -1.35
N PHE A 73 -7.27 0.81 -2.53
CA PHE A 73 -6.84 1.94 -3.33
C PHE A 73 -7.97 2.95 -3.42
N VAL A 74 -7.66 4.23 -3.27
CA VAL A 74 -8.63 5.32 -3.40
C VAL A 74 -8.28 6.10 -4.67
N ASP A 75 -9.25 6.27 -5.58
CA ASP A 75 -9.06 7.19 -6.68
C ASP A 75 -9.08 8.62 -6.17
N ILE A 76 -7.99 9.33 -6.39
CA ILE A 76 -7.92 10.75 -6.09
C ILE A 76 -8.04 11.48 -7.43
N ALA A 77 -8.98 12.43 -7.51
CA ALA A 77 -9.25 13.19 -8.74
C ALA A 77 -7.95 13.77 -9.32
N GLY A 78 -7.78 13.87 -10.64
CA GLY A 78 -6.47 14.25 -11.22
C GLY A 78 -5.90 15.55 -10.67
N ILE A 79 -4.58 15.56 -10.36
CA ILE A 79 -3.87 16.78 -10.00
C ILE A 79 -3.85 17.69 -11.21
N VAL A 80 -4.37 18.91 -11.05
CA VAL A 80 -4.18 19.97 -12.02
C VAL A 80 -3.19 20.96 -11.42
N LYS A 81 -2.28 21.47 -12.24
CA LYS A 81 -1.36 22.54 -11.88
C LYS A 81 -2.12 23.70 -11.20
N GLY A 82 -1.60 24.17 -10.07
CA GLY A 82 -2.25 25.18 -9.21
C GLY A 82 -3.15 24.64 -8.11
N ALA A 83 -3.08 23.33 -7.80
CA ALA A 83 -3.84 22.74 -6.69
C ALA A 83 -3.49 23.37 -5.34
N SER A 84 -2.25 23.83 -5.16
CA SER A 84 -1.78 24.47 -3.93
C SER A 84 -2.16 25.96 -3.79
N GLU A 85 -2.65 26.63 -4.85
CA GLU A 85 -2.97 28.07 -4.81
C GLU A 85 -4.29 28.39 -4.06
N GLY A 86 -5.02 27.37 -3.61
CA GLY A 86 -6.09 27.52 -2.63
C GLY A 86 -7.46 27.95 -3.18
N GLU A 87 -7.61 28.12 -4.50
CA GLU A 87 -8.90 28.38 -5.13
C GLU A 87 -9.59 27.08 -5.61
N GLY A 88 -10.77 26.77 -5.07
CA GLY A 88 -11.66 25.74 -5.62
C GLY A 88 -11.30 24.28 -5.29
N LEU A 89 -11.33 23.41 -6.32
CA LEU A 89 -11.27 21.94 -6.20
C LEU A 89 -9.93 21.39 -5.67
N GLY A 90 -8.83 22.15 -5.76
CA GLY A 90 -7.49 21.70 -5.37
C GLY A 90 -7.34 21.35 -3.87
N ASN A 91 -8.00 22.10 -2.99
CA ASN A 91 -7.95 21.81 -1.55
C ASN A 91 -8.73 20.54 -1.17
N GLN A 92 -9.84 20.24 -1.86
CA GLN A 92 -10.59 18.99 -1.64
C GLN A 92 -9.76 17.77 -2.09
N PHE A 93 -9.01 17.94 -3.18
CA PHE A 93 -8.07 16.92 -3.66
C PHE A 93 -6.98 16.60 -2.63
N LEU A 94 -6.30 17.62 -2.10
CA LEU A 94 -5.24 17.43 -1.10
C LEU A 94 -5.77 16.80 0.19
N ALA A 95 -7.01 17.11 0.58
CA ALA A 95 -7.66 16.49 1.74
C ALA A 95 -7.79 14.97 1.59
N ASN A 96 -8.19 14.48 0.42
CA ASN A 96 -8.29 13.04 0.14
C ASN A 96 -6.92 12.35 0.20
N ILE A 97 -5.84 13.00 -0.27
CA ILE A 97 -4.48 12.45 -0.08
C ILE A 97 -4.11 12.40 1.39
N ARG A 98 -4.48 13.41 2.19
CA ARG A 98 -4.13 13.43 3.63
C ARG A 98 -4.67 12.21 4.37
N GLU A 99 -5.84 11.72 3.97
CA GLU A 99 -6.49 10.53 4.56
C GLU A 99 -5.83 9.20 4.15
N ALA A 100 -5.15 9.14 3.00
CA ALA A 100 -4.41 7.97 2.57
C ALA A 100 -3.11 7.76 3.37
N GLN A 101 -2.62 6.52 3.47
CA GLN A 101 -1.38 6.20 4.17
C GLN A 101 -0.16 6.17 3.25
N ALA A 102 -0.36 5.89 1.98
CA ALA A 102 0.66 5.96 0.93
C ALA A 102 0.08 6.59 -0.34
N ILE A 103 0.96 7.00 -1.26
CA ILE A 103 0.60 7.59 -2.55
C ILE A 103 1.07 6.65 -3.65
N ALA A 104 0.16 6.21 -4.52
CA ALA A 104 0.48 5.54 -5.78
C ALA A 104 0.39 6.56 -6.92
N GLN A 105 1.54 6.99 -7.44
CA GLN A 105 1.62 7.96 -8.50
C GLN A 105 1.72 7.27 -9.86
N VAL A 106 0.67 7.38 -10.67
CA VAL A 106 0.62 6.85 -12.03
C VAL A 106 1.36 7.79 -12.97
N VAL A 107 2.37 7.26 -13.65
CA VAL A 107 3.26 7.98 -14.57
C VAL A 107 3.15 7.34 -15.94
N ARG A 108 3.01 8.16 -16.98
CA ARG A 108 2.92 7.67 -18.36
C ARG A 108 4.31 7.23 -18.84
N ALA A 109 4.42 5.98 -19.26
CA ALA A 109 5.61 5.37 -19.85
C ALA A 109 5.29 4.61 -21.15
N PHE A 110 4.20 4.96 -21.83
CA PHE A 110 3.79 4.41 -23.13
C PHE A 110 3.68 5.52 -24.18
N ASP A 111 4.04 5.22 -25.42
CA ASP A 111 3.78 6.09 -26.57
C ASP A 111 2.47 5.69 -27.26
N ASP A 112 1.56 6.66 -27.42
CA ASP A 112 0.29 6.44 -28.11
C ASP A 112 -0.07 7.71 -28.87
N PRO A 113 -0.13 7.67 -30.22
CA PRO A 113 -0.42 8.84 -31.04
C PRO A 113 -1.84 9.37 -30.87
N ASP A 114 -2.77 8.56 -30.35
CA ASP A 114 -4.16 8.96 -30.11
C ASP A 114 -4.35 9.60 -28.72
N VAL A 115 -3.33 9.54 -27.85
CA VAL A 115 -3.38 10.08 -26.49
C VAL A 115 -2.47 11.31 -26.34
N ILE A 116 -3.09 12.49 -26.27
CA ILE A 116 -2.37 13.77 -26.14
C ILE A 116 -1.78 13.92 -24.73
N HIS A 117 -0.46 14.12 -24.67
CA HIS A 117 0.25 14.50 -23.46
C HIS A 117 0.01 15.97 -23.11
N VAL A 118 -0.16 16.30 -21.82
CA VAL A 118 -0.45 17.67 -21.37
C VAL A 118 0.62 18.67 -21.81
N ASP A 119 1.89 18.28 -21.76
CA ASP A 119 3.04 19.08 -22.20
C ASP A 119 3.51 18.78 -23.63
N GLY A 120 2.77 17.95 -24.39
CA GLY A 120 3.09 17.61 -25.78
C GLY A 120 4.29 16.68 -25.99
N LYS A 121 5.00 16.29 -24.92
CA LYS A 121 6.07 15.28 -24.92
C LYS A 121 5.93 14.40 -23.69
N ILE A 122 6.10 13.09 -23.86
CA ILE A 122 6.15 12.14 -22.75
C ILE A 122 7.51 12.28 -22.06
N ASP A 123 7.48 12.67 -20.78
CA ASP A 123 8.67 12.83 -19.96
C ASP A 123 8.36 12.46 -18.49
N PRO A 124 8.56 11.19 -18.11
CA PRO A 124 8.21 10.70 -16.78
C PRO A 124 8.78 11.55 -15.64
N ALA A 125 9.99 12.09 -15.79
CA ALA A 125 10.62 12.91 -14.76
C ALA A 125 9.88 14.24 -14.56
N SER A 126 9.53 14.92 -15.67
CA SER A 126 8.77 16.18 -15.65
C SER A 126 7.35 15.98 -15.11
N ASP A 127 6.71 14.87 -15.46
CA ASP A 127 5.38 14.51 -14.96
C ASP A 127 5.39 14.34 -13.44
N MET A 128 6.42 13.67 -12.94
CA MET A 128 6.61 13.48 -11.51
C MET A 128 6.89 14.78 -10.78
N GLU A 129 7.77 15.61 -11.33
CA GLU A 129 8.10 16.92 -10.77
C GLU A 129 6.86 17.82 -10.64
N THR A 130 5.96 17.79 -11.63
CA THR A 130 4.72 18.58 -11.60
C THR A 130 3.84 18.21 -10.39
N ILE A 131 3.62 16.91 -10.17
CA ILE A 131 2.83 16.43 -9.02
C ILE A 131 3.55 16.70 -7.72
N ASN A 132 4.85 16.37 -7.63
CA ASN A 132 5.64 16.57 -6.43
C ASN A 132 5.66 18.04 -6.01
N THR A 133 5.76 18.97 -6.96
CA THR A 133 5.73 20.41 -6.69
C THR A 133 4.43 20.83 -5.99
N GLU A 134 3.28 20.35 -6.45
CA GLU A 134 1.98 20.68 -5.81
C GLU A 134 1.90 20.14 -4.38
N LEU A 135 2.40 18.92 -4.13
CA LEU A 135 2.47 18.34 -2.79
C LEU A 135 3.42 19.12 -1.88
N ILE A 136 4.57 19.51 -2.42
CA ILE A 136 5.61 20.29 -1.74
C ILE A 136 5.05 21.66 -1.32
N LEU A 137 4.39 22.37 -2.24
CA LEU A 137 3.80 23.68 -1.96
C LEU A 137 2.73 23.61 -0.86
N ALA A 138 1.89 22.57 -0.87
CA ALA A 138 0.90 22.33 0.17
C ALA A 138 1.52 22.07 1.56
N ASP A 139 2.64 21.33 1.60
CA ASP A 139 3.36 21.06 2.84
C ASP A 139 4.16 22.27 3.33
N LEU A 140 4.74 23.07 2.44
CA LEU A 140 5.37 24.35 2.78
C LEU A 140 4.37 25.28 3.45
N GLN A 141 3.17 25.43 2.89
CA GLN A 141 2.11 26.23 3.52
C GLN A 141 1.73 25.70 4.92
N THR A 142 1.75 24.38 5.10
CA THR A 142 1.49 23.75 6.41
C THR A 142 2.59 24.12 7.42
N LEU A 143 3.85 24.03 7.01
CA LEU A 143 5.00 24.34 7.86
C LEU A 143 5.14 25.84 8.17
N GLU A 144 4.92 26.71 7.20
CA GLU A 144 4.92 28.18 7.38
C GLU A 144 3.93 28.64 8.46
N ASN A 145 2.79 27.95 8.58
CA ASN A 145 1.80 28.22 9.61
C ASN A 145 2.15 27.60 10.98
N ALA A 146 2.79 26.43 10.99
CA ALA A 146 3.09 25.66 12.19
C ALA A 146 4.35 26.14 12.92
N ILE A 147 5.45 26.39 12.18
CA ILE A 147 6.77 26.70 12.72
C ILE A 147 6.74 27.93 13.65
N PRO A 148 6.16 29.09 13.26
CA PRO A 148 6.18 30.29 14.12
C PRO A 148 5.43 30.09 15.46
N ARG A 149 4.42 29.21 15.48
CA ARG A 149 3.68 28.86 16.69
C ARG A 149 4.55 27.97 17.58
N LEU A 150 5.18 26.96 17.01
CA LEU A 150 6.05 26.03 17.73
C LEU A 150 7.30 26.72 18.28
N GLU A 151 7.93 27.63 17.52
CA GLU A 151 9.06 28.44 17.99
C GLU A 151 8.74 29.22 19.26
N LYS A 152 7.55 29.83 19.34
CA LYS A 152 7.10 30.54 20.54
C LYS A 152 6.95 29.58 21.72
N GLN A 153 6.39 28.40 21.50
CA GLN A 153 6.19 27.37 22.53
C GLN A 153 7.51 26.80 23.04
N VAL A 154 8.49 26.58 22.16
CA VAL A 154 9.84 26.13 22.51
C VAL A 154 10.56 27.17 23.36
N LYS A 155 10.48 28.47 22.98
CA LYS A 155 11.09 29.57 23.76
C LYS A 155 10.58 29.64 25.20
N ILE A 156 9.32 29.31 25.43
CA ILE A 156 8.71 29.24 26.77
C ILE A 156 8.76 27.84 27.40
N LYS A 157 9.55 26.91 26.81
CA LYS A 157 9.76 25.52 27.27
C LYS A 157 8.47 24.70 27.41
N LYS A 158 7.48 24.95 26.55
CA LYS A 158 6.20 24.23 26.49
C LYS A 158 6.09 23.23 25.34
N ALA A 159 7.08 23.17 24.46
CA ALA A 159 7.15 22.23 23.36
C ALA A 159 8.57 21.71 23.19
N ASP A 160 8.70 20.59 22.50
CA ASP A 160 9.96 19.91 22.25
C ASP A 160 10.81 20.67 21.20
N PRO A 161 12.04 21.10 21.53
CA PRO A 161 12.97 21.66 20.56
C PRO A 161 13.31 20.69 19.40
N ALA A 162 13.30 19.38 19.62
CA ALA A 162 13.60 18.39 18.59
C ALA A 162 12.56 18.42 17.46
N LYS A 163 11.28 18.57 17.83
CA LYS A 163 10.19 18.72 16.88
C LYS A 163 10.33 19.98 16.01
N LEU A 164 10.75 21.09 16.61
CA LEU A 164 11.00 22.32 15.87
C LEU A 164 12.15 22.14 14.87
N ALA A 165 13.23 21.49 15.28
CA ALA A 165 14.36 21.19 14.40
C ALA A 165 13.93 20.31 13.23
N ALA A 166 13.12 19.27 13.47
CA ALA A 166 12.57 18.41 12.42
C ALA A 166 11.70 19.20 11.43
N MET A 167 10.82 20.09 11.90
CA MET A 167 10.00 20.94 11.02
C MET A 167 10.84 21.89 10.17
N GLN A 168 11.88 22.49 10.75
CA GLN A 168 12.78 23.39 10.02
C GLN A 168 13.62 22.64 8.98
N GLN A 169 14.07 21.42 9.31
CA GLN A 169 14.76 20.57 8.34
C GLN A 169 13.83 20.16 7.19
N ALA A 170 12.58 19.75 7.50
CA ALA A 170 11.59 19.43 6.49
C ALA A 170 11.27 20.64 5.59
N GLN A 171 11.15 21.84 6.17
CA GLN A 171 10.95 23.06 5.39
C GLN A 171 12.11 23.28 4.40
N ALA A 172 13.36 23.15 4.87
CA ALA A 172 14.54 23.32 4.01
C ALA A 172 14.61 22.28 2.88
N VAL A 173 14.15 21.05 3.12
CA VAL A 173 14.03 19.98 2.10
C VAL A 173 13.00 20.34 1.02
N LEU A 174 11.85 20.85 1.45
CA LEU A 174 10.77 21.23 0.54
C LEU A 174 11.13 22.46 -0.29
N GLU A 175 11.82 23.46 0.29
CA GLU A 175 12.26 24.67 -0.40
C GLU A 175 13.24 24.40 -1.55
N ARG A 176 13.96 23.27 -1.52
CA ARG A 176 14.89 22.83 -2.57
C ARG A 176 14.25 21.88 -3.60
N GLY A 177 12.94 21.61 -3.49
CA GLY A 177 12.18 20.82 -4.46
C GLY A 177 12.16 19.30 -4.20
N ASP A 178 12.70 18.84 -3.07
CA ASP A 178 12.71 17.42 -2.73
C ASP A 178 11.51 17.06 -1.83
N THR A 179 11.01 15.84 -1.94
CA THR A 179 9.98 15.32 -1.02
C THR A 179 10.62 14.89 0.30
N VAL A 180 9.89 15.03 1.41
CA VAL A 180 10.36 14.57 2.73
C VAL A 180 10.70 13.09 2.72
N PHE A 181 9.86 12.25 2.12
CA PHE A 181 10.07 10.81 1.99
C PHE A 181 11.35 10.48 1.21
N GLY A 182 11.58 11.14 0.07
CA GLY A 182 12.71 10.84 -0.81
C GLY A 182 14.09 11.07 -0.19
N VAL A 183 14.19 11.97 0.80
CA VAL A 183 15.48 12.31 1.45
C VAL A 183 15.56 11.88 2.92
N ALA A 184 14.47 11.40 3.51
CA ALA A 184 14.38 11.13 4.95
C ALA A 184 15.52 10.25 5.47
N GLU A 185 15.81 9.13 4.79
CA GLU A 185 16.88 8.22 5.18
C GLU A 185 18.26 8.85 5.01
N LYS A 186 18.52 9.44 3.83
CA LYS A 186 19.81 10.04 3.47
C LYS A 186 20.19 11.19 4.39
N GLU A 187 19.22 12.01 4.78
CA GLU A 187 19.42 13.18 5.63
C GLU A 187 19.09 12.91 7.12
N LYS A 188 18.74 11.67 7.48
CA LYS A 188 18.39 11.23 8.84
C LYS A 188 17.32 12.11 9.49
N LEU A 189 16.30 12.44 8.70
CA LEU A 189 15.19 13.28 9.12
C LEU A 189 14.29 12.48 10.06
N ASP A 190 13.97 13.05 11.22
CA ASP A 190 13.08 12.42 12.20
C ASP A 190 11.61 12.60 11.78
N VAL A 191 11.15 11.72 10.89
CA VAL A 191 9.78 11.75 10.34
C VAL A 191 8.70 11.50 11.39
N GLU A 192 9.03 10.83 12.51
CA GLU A 192 8.05 10.58 13.58
C GLU A 192 7.65 11.90 14.27
N GLN A 193 8.57 12.86 14.36
CA GLN A 193 8.30 14.21 14.89
C GLN A 193 7.36 15.03 13.99
N LEU A 194 7.20 14.64 12.73
CA LEU A 194 6.36 15.30 11.73
C LEU A 194 4.99 14.63 11.56
N ARG A 195 4.77 13.49 12.21
CA ARG A 195 3.61 12.64 11.99
C ARG A 195 2.27 13.35 12.24
N ASP A 196 2.22 14.26 13.21
CA ASP A 196 0.99 15.00 13.54
C ASP A 196 0.66 16.14 12.55
N LEU A 197 1.61 16.51 11.69
CA LEU A 197 1.35 17.45 10.59
C LEU A 197 0.67 16.80 9.40
N SER A 198 0.70 15.46 9.31
CA SER A 198 0.19 14.70 8.16
C SER A 198 0.68 15.29 6.82
N LEU A 199 1.99 15.58 6.75
CA LEU A 199 2.65 16.08 5.54
C LEU A 199 2.45 15.07 4.40
N LEU A 200 2.08 15.58 3.23
CA LEU A 200 1.80 14.77 2.04
C LEU A 200 3.07 14.11 1.52
N THR A 201 4.16 14.88 1.45
CA THR A 201 5.47 14.47 0.95
C THR A 201 6.23 13.56 1.90
N ALA A 202 5.78 13.40 3.15
CA ALA A 202 6.36 12.47 4.12
C ALA A 202 5.76 11.05 4.00
N LYS A 203 4.65 10.90 3.27
CA LYS A 203 4.04 9.60 3.02
C LYS A 203 4.93 8.76 2.09
N PRO A 204 4.94 7.43 2.21
CA PRO A 204 5.56 6.56 1.23
C PRO A 204 4.94 6.70 -0.16
N PHE A 205 5.79 6.64 -1.18
CA PHE A 205 5.39 6.68 -2.59
C PHE A 205 5.59 5.32 -3.26
N ILE A 206 4.67 5.00 -4.17
CA ILE A 206 4.78 3.93 -5.16
C ILE A 206 4.63 4.61 -6.52
N TYR A 207 5.60 4.44 -7.41
CA TYR A 207 5.50 4.94 -8.78
C TYR A 207 4.99 3.82 -9.69
N VAL A 208 3.81 4.03 -10.27
CA VAL A 208 3.18 3.09 -11.20
C VAL A 208 3.44 3.59 -12.61
N PHE A 209 4.46 3.05 -13.26
CA PHE A 209 4.75 3.32 -14.66
C PHE A 209 3.78 2.53 -15.54
N ASN A 210 2.78 3.23 -16.06
CA ASN A 210 1.87 2.68 -17.06
C ASN A 210 2.61 2.64 -18.40
N ALA A 211 2.92 1.44 -18.89
CA ALA A 211 3.93 1.19 -19.91
C ALA A 211 3.36 0.34 -21.05
N ASP A 212 3.96 0.47 -22.24
CA ASP A 212 3.70 -0.42 -23.38
C ASP A 212 4.60 -1.66 -23.35
N ASP A 213 4.36 -2.61 -24.25
CA ASP A 213 5.17 -3.82 -24.41
C ASP A 213 6.67 -3.52 -24.60
N GLY A 214 7.00 -2.41 -25.24
CA GLY A 214 8.39 -2.01 -25.47
C GLY A 214 9.12 -1.74 -24.17
N VAL A 215 8.51 -0.97 -23.26
CA VAL A 215 9.06 -0.69 -21.94
C VAL A 215 8.97 -1.91 -21.01
N LEU A 216 7.89 -2.69 -21.09
CA LEU A 216 7.72 -3.90 -20.28
C LEU A 216 8.74 -5.00 -20.65
N ALA A 217 9.16 -5.07 -21.92
CA ALA A 217 10.17 -6.02 -22.40
C ALA A 217 11.62 -5.52 -22.29
N ASP A 218 11.87 -4.31 -21.79
CA ASP A 218 13.22 -3.71 -21.66
C ASP A 218 13.64 -3.55 -20.18
N PRO A 219 14.40 -4.53 -19.62
CA PRO A 219 14.90 -4.45 -18.25
C PRO A 219 15.80 -3.25 -17.98
N ALA A 220 16.55 -2.76 -18.98
CA ALA A 220 17.45 -1.62 -18.80
C ALA A 220 16.64 -0.34 -18.64
N ARG A 221 15.58 -0.17 -19.45
CA ARG A 221 14.65 0.96 -19.32
C ARG A 221 13.88 0.92 -18.00
N GLN A 222 13.44 -0.25 -17.56
CA GLN A 222 12.83 -0.40 -16.24
C GLN A 222 13.79 -0.04 -15.11
N GLN A 223 15.06 -0.45 -15.21
CA GLN A 223 16.05 -0.11 -14.19
C GLN A 223 16.32 1.40 -14.14
N GLU A 224 16.43 2.08 -15.28
CA GLU A 224 16.57 3.54 -15.33
C GLU A 224 15.40 4.25 -14.61
N LEU A 225 14.17 3.79 -14.84
CA LEU A 225 12.98 4.34 -14.21
C LEU A 225 12.88 4.00 -12.71
N ARG A 226 13.39 2.83 -12.28
CA ARG A 226 13.53 2.47 -10.86
C ARG A 226 14.53 3.39 -10.16
N ASP A 227 15.69 3.61 -10.78
CA ASP A 227 16.75 4.45 -10.22
C ASP A 227 16.29 5.91 -10.09
N LEU A 228 15.43 6.37 -10.99
CA LEU A 228 14.86 7.72 -10.98
C LEU A 228 13.99 7.99 -9.74
N VAL A 229 13.35 6.95 -9.19
CA VAL A 229 12.37 7.09 -8.10
C VAL A 229 12.84 6.52 -6.77
N ALA A 230 14.03 5.92 -6.73
CA ALA A 230 14.62 5.41 -5.50
C ALA A 230 14.74 6.54 -4.44
N PRO A 231 14.40 6.27 -3.16
CA PRO A 231 14.17 4.94 -2.56
C PRO A 231 12.72 4.43 -2.66
N ALA A 232 11.83 5.10 -3.37
CA ALA A 232 10.44 4.65 -3.51
C ALA A 232 10.33 3.42 -4.42
N ASP A 233 9.30 2.62 -4.18
CA ASP A 233 9.02 1.43 -4.97
C ASP A 233 8.47 1.80 -6.37
N ALA A 234 8.81 0.99 -7.37
CA ALA A 234 8.31 1.15 -8.73
C ALA A 234 7.62 -0.12 -9.24
N VAL A 235 6.41 0.06 -9.79
CA VAL A 235 5.61 -0.96 -10.45
C VAL A 235 5.47 -0.60 -11.92
N PHE A 236 5.62 -1.59 -12.79
CA PHE A 236 5.46 -1.45 -14.23
C PHE A 236 4.31 -2.36 -14.63
N LEU A 237 3.34 -1.80 -15.34
CA LEU A 237 2.15 -2.52 -15.82
C LEU A 237 1.61 -1.82 -17.07
N ASP A 238 0.77 -2.52 -17.84
CA ASP A 238 -0.08 -1.90 -18.85
C ASP A 238 -1.52 -1.83 -18.30
N ALA A 239 -1.98 -0.62 -17.97
CA ALA A 239 -3.31 -0.43 -17.42
C ALA A 239 -4.44 -0.90 -18.36
N LYS A 240 -4.19 -0.93 -19.67
CA LYS A 240 -5.15 -1.45 -20.65
C LYS A 240 -5.22 -2.97 -20.56
N LEU A 241 -4.07 -3.64 -20.58
CA LEU A 241 -3.99 -5.10 -20.37
C LEU A 241 -4.66 -5.49 -19.06
N GLU A 242 -4.37 -4.81 -17.95
CA GLU A 242 -5.01 -5.09 -16.66
C GLU A 242 -6.54 -4.95 -16.72
N SER A 243 -7.06 -3.99 -17.49
CA SER A 243 -8.51 -3.83 -17.67
C SER A 243 -9.15 -4.94 -18.50
N GLU A 244 -8.39 -5.53 -19.43
CA GLU A 244 -8.83 -6.67 -20.24
C GLU A 244 -8.81 -7.97 -19.42
N LEU A 245 -7.72 -8.21 -18.68
CA LEU A 245 -7.56 -9.40 -17.82
C LEU A 245 -8.70 -9.57 -16.81
N VAL A 246 -9.21 -8.47 -16.25
CA VAL A 246 -10.29 -8.51 -15.25
C VAL A 246 -11.65 -8.93 -15.85
N GLU A 247 -11.81 -8.89 -17.18
CA GLU A 247 -13.03 -9.36 -17.86
C GLU A 247 -12.97 -10.84 -18.27
N LEU A 248 -11.80 -11.47 -18.15
CA LEU A 248 -11.55 -12.84 -18.58
C LEU A 248 -11.72 -13.83 -17.42
N ASP A 249 -11.89 -15.11 -17.76
CA ASP A 249 -11.74 -16.17 -16.79
C ASP A 249 -10.25 -16.49 -16.52
N GLU A 250 -9.99 -17.36 -15.54
CA GLU A 250 -8.62 -17.65 -15.10
C GLU A 250 -7.76 -18.31 -16.19
N GLU A 251 -8.36 -19.11 -17.08
CA GLU A 251 -7.63 -19.78 -18.16
C GLU A 251 -7.29 -18.78 -19.26
N GLU A 252 -8.28 -18.00 -19.72
CA GLU A 252 -8.11 -16.95 -20.72
C GLU A 252 -7.14 -15.85 -20.26
N ALA A 253 -7.23 -15.43 -18.99
CA ALA A 253 -6.32 -14.44 -18.41
C ALA A 253 -4.87 -14.96 -18.39
N ARG A 254 -4.67 -16.24 -18.06
CA ARG A 254 -3.34 -16.87 -18.07
C ARG A 254 -2.75 -16.93 -19.48
N GLU A 255 -3.55 -17.33 -20.46
CA GLU A 255 -3.11 -17.35 -21.87
C GLU A 255 -2.72 -15.95 -22.36
N MET A 256 -3.51 -14.93 -22.01
CA MET A 256 -3.22 -13.54 -22.38
C MET A 256 -1.93 -13.00 -21.74
N LEU A 257 -1.68 -13.34 -20.46
CA LEU A 257 -0.43 -13.00 -19.77
C LEU A 257 0.78 -13.64 -20.44
N GLU A 258 0.70 -14.94 -20.75
CA GLU A 258 1.76 -15.68 -21.45
C GLU A 258 2.05 -15.08 -22.84
N MET A 259 1.01 -14.73 -23.60
CA MET A 259 1.14 -14.08 -24.91
C MET A 259 1.81 -12.71 -24.82
N SER A 260 1.60 -12.00 -23.71
CA SER A 260 2.18 -10.68 -23.42
C SER A 260 3.57 -10.78 -22.77
N GLY A 261 4.07 -12.00 -22.54
CA GLY A 261 5.38 -12.24 -21.92
C GLY A 261 5.44 -11.90 -20.43
N GLN A 262 4.30 -11.95 -19.73
CA GLN A 262 4.19 -11.64 -18.30
C GLN A 262 3.85 -12.89 -17.48
N ASP A 263 4.53 -13.07 -16.35
CA ASP A 263 4.33 -14.22 -15.46
C ASP A 263 3.22 -14.00 -14.42
N GLU A 264 2.87 -12.74 -14.14
CA GLU A 264 1.83 -12.34 -13.17
C GLU A 264 1.14 -11.05 -13.65
N ALA A 265 -0.09 -10.81 -13.16
CA ALA A 265 -0.80 -9.56 -13.42
C ALA A 265 -0.11 -8.35 -12.75
N GLY A 266 -0.15 -7.19 -13.40
CA GLY A 266 0.38 -5.94 -12.86
C GLY A 266 -0.36 -5.47 -11.62
N LEU A 267 -1.68 -5.71 -11.53
CA LEU A 267 -2.48 -5.40 -10.33
C LEU A 267 -2.06 -6.23 -9.12
N ASP A 268 -1.68 -7.48 -9.33
CA ASP A 268 -1.21 -8.40 -8.28
C ASP A 268 0.12 -7.92 -7.71
N LYS A 269 1.04 -7.52 -8.61
CA LYS A 269 2.30 -6.88 -8.26
C LYS A 269 2.09 -5.57 -7.51
N LEU A 270 1.13 -4.74 -7.95
CA LEU A 270 0.77 -3.49 -7.29
C LEU A 270 0.20 -3.73 -5.89
N ALA A 271 -0.64 -4.74 -5.70
CA ALA A 271 -1.16 -5.12 -4.39
C ALA A 271 -0.02 -5.54 -3.44
N ARG A 272 0.91 -6.37 -3.92
CA ARG A 272 2.06 -6.82 -3.12
C ARG A 272 2.98 -5.67 -2.70
N VAL A 273 3.32 -4.78 -3.64
CA VAL A 273 4.12 -3.58 -3.34
C VAL A 273 3.36 -2.62 -2.42
N GLY A 274 2.05 -2.44 -2.63
CA GLY A 274 1.20 -1.64 -1.77
C GLY A 274 1.18 -2.15 -0.32
N PHE A 275 1.04 -3.46 -0.14
CA PHE A 275 1.04 -4.10 1.17
C PHE A 275 2.39 -3.91 1.88
N HIS A 276 3.50 -4.11 1.16
CA HIS A 276 4.86 -3.82 1.66
C HIS A 276 5.03 -2.35 2.07
N THR A 277 4.62 -1.43 1.20
CA THR A 277 4.78 0.03 1.39
C THR A 277 4.02 0.51 2.63
N LEU A 278 2.86 -0.08 2.92
CA LEU A 278 2.07 0.21 4.11
C LEU A 278 2.66 -0.39 5.40
N GLY A 279 3.77 -1.13 5.32
CA GLY A 279 4.40 -1.80 6.46
C GLY A 279 3.54 -2.94 7.00
N LEU A 280 2.85 -3.67 6.13
CA LEU A 280 1.94 -4.75 6.49
C LEU A 280 2.55 -6.12 6.27
N GLN A 281 2.09 -7.08 7.06
CA GLN A 281 2.35 -8.51 6.92
C GLN A 281 1.05 -9.30 7.17
N THR A 282 1.09 -10.59 6.87
CA THR A 282 -0.05 -11.50 7.05
C THR A 282 0.22 -12.55 8.11
N TYR A 283 -0.80 -12.93 8.87
CA TYR A 283 -0.84 -14.22 9.55
C TYR A 283 -2.03 -15.02 9.03
N LEU A 284 -1.98 -16.34 9.19
CA LEU A 284 -2.92 -17.27 8.57
C LEU A 284 -3.73 -18.02 9.64
N THR A 285 -5.00 -18.24 9.35
CA THR A 285 -5.86 -19.17 10.11
C THR A 285 -6.42 -20.19 9.14
N ALA A 286 -6.41 -21.47 9.49
CA ALA A 286 -6.89 -22.53 8.62
C ALA A 286 -7.76 -23.53 9.39
N GLY A 287 -8.83 -23.99 8.74
CA GLY A 287 -9.74 -25.01 9.25
C GLY A 287 -10.75 -25.43 8.18
N PRO A 288 -11.68 -26.35 8.49
CA PRO A 288 -12.60 -26.91 7.50
C PRO A 288 -13.52 -25.86 6.84
N LYS A 289 -13.83 -24.77 7.55
CA LYS A 289 -14.70 -23.71 7.02
C LYS A 289 -13.99 -22.74 6.08
N GLU A 290 -12.76 -22.39 6.42
CA GLU A 290 -11.99 -21.40 5.68
C GLU A 290 -10.49 -21.50 5.96
N SER A 291 -9.70 -21.14 4.95
CA SER A 291 -8.31 -20.71 5.08
C SER A 291 -8.25 -19.20 4.79
N ARG A 292 -7.73 -18.42 5.74
CA ARG A 292 -7.82 -16.96 5.71
C ARG A 292 -6.49 -16.31 6.06
N ALA A 293 -6.13 -15.28 5.30
CA ALA A 293 -5.07 -14.36 5.63
C ALA A 293 -5.63 -13.14 6.36
N TRP A 294 -4.95 -12.74 7.43
CA TRP A 294 -5.28 -11.59 8.26
C TRP A 294 -4.17 -10.57 8.20
N THR A 295 -4.53 -9.33 7.89
CA THR A 295 -3.60 -8.21 7.77
C THR A 295 -3.25 -7.62 9.14
N ILE A 296 -1.96 -7.48 9.42
CA ILE A 296 -1.42 -6.81 10.61
C ILE A 296 -0.21 -5.94 10.23
N PRO A 297 0.06 -4.85 10.95
CA PRO A 297 1.32 -4.12 10.77
C PRO A 297 2.50 -4.98 11.22
N VAL A 298 3.65 -4.82 10.54
CA VAL A 298 4.91 -5.45 10.93
C VAL A 298 5.25 -5.05 12.36
N GLY A 299 5.60 -6.04 13.19
CA GLY A 299 5.90 -5.83 14.61
C GLY A 299 4.69 -5.96 15.54
N ALA A 300 3.49 -6.25 15.03
CA ALA A 300 2.33 -6.51 15.87
C ALA A 300 2.54 -7.74 16.78
N THR A 301 2.10 -7.63 18.02
CA THR A 301 2.14 -8.73 19.01
C THR A 301 0.97 -9.69 18.82
N ALA A 302 1.08 -10.92 19.35
CA ALA A 302 0.01 -11.91 19.28
C ALA A 302 -1.35 -11.42 19.82
N PRO A 303 -1.44 -10.68 20.94
CA PRO A 303 -2.71 -10.07 21.37
C PRO A 303 -3.29 -9.08 20.37
N GLN A 304 -2.46 -8.22 19.78
CA GLN A 304 -2.89 -7.22 18.78
C GLN A 304 -3.40 -7.92 17.52
N ALA A 305 -2.71 -8.97 17.07
CA ALA A 305 -3.14 -9.80 15.95
C ALA A 305 -4.49 -10.50 16.24
N ALA A 306 -4.66 -11.06 17.44
CA ALA A 306 -5.94 -11.64 17.85
C ALA A 306 -7.08 -10.61 17.85
N GLY A 307 -6.77 -9.36 18.22
CA GLY A 307 -7.70 -8.22 18.18
C GLY A 307 -8.27 -7.91 16.80
N VAL A 308 -7.53 -8.23 15.72
CA VAL A 308 -7.99 -8.06 14.33
C VAL A 308 -9.18 -9.00 14.02
N ILE A 309 -9.21 -10.20 14.61
CA ILE A 309 -10.35 -11.12 14.49
C ILE A 309 -11.55 -10.54 15.26
N HIS A 310 -11.32 -10.18 16.52
CA HIS A 310 -12.32 -9.55 17.36
C HIS A 310 -11.67 -8.87 18.57
N THR A 311 -12.16 -7.69 18.97
CA THR A 311 -11.58 -6.94 20.10
C THR A 311 -11.61 -7.69 21.45
N ASP A 312 -12.53 -8.64 21.62
CA ASP A 312 -12.57 -9.49 22.82
C ASP A 312 -11.42 -10.50 22.88
N PHE A 313 -10.89 -10.94 21.73
CA PHE A 313 -9.74 -11.86 21.70
C PHE A 313 -8.49 -11.17 22.25
N GLU A 314 -8.29 -9.88 21.95
CA GLU A 314 -7.17 -9.10 22.49
C GLU A 314 -7.32 -8.92 24.01
N ARG A 315 -8.51 -8.53 24.48
CA ARG A 315 -8.79 -8.33 25.92
C ARG A 315 -8.68 -9.63 26.72
N GLY A 316 -9.23 -10.71 26.16
CA GLY A 316 -9.27 -12.04 26.75
C GLY A 316 -8.04 -12.91 26.46
N PHE A 317 -7.01 -12.38 25.78
CA PHE A 317 -5.88 -13.16 25.28
C PHE A 317 -5.19 -13.94 26.41
N ILE A 318 -5.06 -15.27 26.21
CA ILE A 318 -4.32 -16.16 27.10
C ILE A 318 -2.99 -16.55 26.45
N LYS A 319 -3.04 -17.14 25.26
CA LYS A 319 -1.88 -17.66 24.51
C LYS A 319 -2.26 -17.94 23.06
N ALA A 320 -1.27 -18.00 22.17
CA ALA A 320 -1.43 -18.38 20.78
C ALA A 320 -0.73 -19.72 20.53
N GLU A 321 -1.41 -20.69 19.90
CA GLU A 321 -0.78 -21.89 19.35
C GLU A 321 -0.33 -21.54 17.91
N ILE A 322 0.99 -21.51 17.67
CA ILE A 322 1.58 -20.97 16.43
C ILE A 322 2.52 -22.00 15.80
N VAL A 323 2.43 -22.15 14.47
CA VAL A 323 3.40 -22.87 13.64
C VAL A 323 3.71 -22.02 12.41
N SER A 324 4.94 -22.06 11.90
CA SER A 324 5.24 -21.38 10.63
C SER A 324 4.54 -22.10 9.47
N PHE A 325 4.12 -21.39 8.43
CA PHE A 325 3.57 -22.01 7.23
C PHE A 325 4.52 -23.09 6.66
N GLU A 326 5.81 -22.79 6.57
CA GLU A 326 6.82 -23.72 6.03
C GLU A 326 6.91 -25.02 6.84
N ASP A 327 6.92 -24.93 8.18
CA ASP A 327 6.96 -26.12 9.04
C ASP A 327 5.66 -26.92 8.96
N LEU A 328 4.50 -26.25 8.80
CA LEU A 328 3.21 -26.91 8.68
C LEU A 328 3.06 -27.62 7.33
N ASP A 329 3.47 -26.97 6.25
CA ASP A 329 3.44 -27.55 4.91
C ASP A 329 4.37 -28.76 4.81
N ALA A 330 5.60 -28.65 5.32
CA ALA A 330 6.54 -29.76 5.35
C ALA A 330 6.06 -30.95 6.19
N ALA A 331 5.28 -30.69 7.24
CA ALA A 331 4.69 -31.73 8.08
C ALA A 331 3.36 -32.27 7.53
N GLY A 332 2.73 -31.63 6.55
CA GLY A 332 1.47 -32.07 5.93
C GLY A 332 0.23 -32.06 6.84
N SER A 333 0.35 -31.88 8.15
CA SER A 333 -0.78 -31.70 9.08
C SER A 333 -0.35 -31.07 10.41
N MET A 334 -1.32 -30.47 11.13
CA MET A 334 -1.10 -29.96 12.49
C MET A 334 -0.69 -31.05 13.48
N ALA A 335 -1.19 -32.28 13.32
CA ALA A 335 -0.85 -33.40 14.20
C ALA A 335 0.62 -33.79 14.06
N GLU A 336 1.11 -33.87 12.83
CA GLU A 336 2.50 -34.19 12.51
C GLU A 336 3.44 -33.05 12.90
N ALA A 337 3.07 -31.80 12.64
CA ALA A 337 3.82 -30.63 13.08
C ALA A 337 3.97 -30.59 14.61
N LYS A 338 2.92 -30.96 15.34
CA LYS A 338 2.93 -31.04 16.81
C LYS A 338 3.79 -32.20 17.31
N ALA A 339 3.71 -33.37 16.67
CA ALA A 339 4.57 -34.52 17.00
C ALA A 339 6.06 -34.23 16.74
N ALA A 340 6.36 -33.43 15.72
CA ALA A 340 7.70 -32.95 15.39
C ALA A 340 8.18 -31.77 16.29
N GLY A 341 7.35 -31.30 17.23
CA GLY A 341 7.70 -30.20 18.14
C GLY A 341 7.80 -28.83 17.48
N LYS A 342 7.18 -28.63 16.31
CA LYS A 342 7.20 -27.36 15.55
C LYS A 342 6.12 -26.39 15.99
N VAL A 343 5.05 -26.88 16.61
CA VAL A 343 3.95 -26.07 17.15
C VAL A 343 4.36 -25.48 18.51
N ARG A 344 4.28 -24.15 18.63
CA ARG A 344 4.70 -23.38 19.80
C ARG A 344 3.49 -22.78 20.52
N MET A 345 3.61 -22.63 21.84
CA MET A 345 2.64 -21.88 22.64
C MET A 345 3.26 -20.54 23.02
N GLU A 346 2.81 -19.49 22.36
CA GLU A 346 3.39 -18.15 22.47
C GLU A 346 2.54 -17.24 23.37
N GLY A 347 3.22 -16.38 24.12
CA GLY A 347 2.64 -15.47 25.10
C GLY A 347 2.31 -14.09 24.53
N LYS A 348 2.03 -13.14 25.43
CA LYS A 348 1.61 -11.77 25.06
C LYS A 348 2.71 -10.96 24.35
N ASP A 349 3.97 -11.25 24.65
CA ASP A 349 5.12 -10.52 24.12
C ASP A 349 5.61 -11.07 22.77
N TYR A 350 4.97 -12.12 22.24
CA TYR A 350 5.35 -12.68 20.95
C TYR A 350 4.98 -11.71 19.84
N VAL A 351 5.98 -11.33 19.04
CA VAL A 351 5.81 -10.56 17.82
C VAL A 351 5.52 -11.52 16.68
N MET A 352 4.37 -11.33 16.03
CA MET A 352 3.91 -12.18 14.92
C MET A 352 4.90 -12.11 13.76
N ARG A 353 5.04 -13.23 13.06
CA ARG A 353 5.84 -13.32 11.82
C ARG A 353 4.91 -13.49 10.63
N ASP A 354 5.36 -13.03 9.47
CA ASP A 354 4.62 -13.27 8.24
C ASP A 354 4.46 -14.78 8.00
N GLY A 355 3.24 -15.19 7.65
CA GLY A 355 2.91 -16.59 7.41
C GLY A 355 2.79 -17.47 8.66
N ASP A 356 2.80 -16.90 9.87
CA ASP A 356 2.45 -17.66 11.08
C ASP A 356 1.02 -18.20 10.94
N VAL A 357 0.85 -19.53 11.07
CA VAL A 357 -0.44 -20.19 11.14
C VAL A 357 -0.82 -20.33 12.61
N VAL A 358 -1.95 -19.73 13.01
CA VAL A 358 -2.28 -19.50 14.42
C VAL A 358 -3.67 -19.95 14.83
N GLU A 359 -3.76 -20.50 16.04
CA GLU A 359 -5.00 -20.66 16.81
C GLU A 359 -4.90 -19.89 18.13
N PHE A 360 -5.75 -18.87 18.31
CA PHE A 360 -5.76 -18.06 19.53
C PHE A 360 -6.60 -18.71 20.64
N ARG A 361 -6.06 -18.72 21.86
CA ARG A 361 -6.80 -19.10 23.06
C ARG A 361 -7.09 -17.87 23.90
N PHE A 362 -8.37 -17.64 24.17
CA PHE A 362 -8.86 -16.49 24.91
C PHE A 362 -9.94 -16.91 25.90
N ASN A 363 -10.16 -16.08 26.92
CA ASN A 363 -11.28 -16.25 27.83
C ASN A 363 -12.49 -15.44 27.32
N VAL A 364 -13.68 -16.05 27.40
CA VAL A 364 -14.96 -15.42 27.01
C VAL A 364 -15.50 -14.55 28.14
#